data_AF-A0A7C6DI71-F1
#
_entry.id   AF-A0A7C6DI71-F1
#
_cell.length_a   1.000
_cell.length_b   1.000
_cell.length_c   1.000
_cell.angle_alpha   90.00
_cell.angle_beta   90.00
_cell.angle_gamma   90.00
#
_symmetry.space_group_name_H-M   'P 1'
#
loop_
_entity.id
_entity.type
_entity.pdbx_description
1 polymer ?
#
loop_
_entity_poly.entity_id
_entity_poly.type
_entity_poly.pdbx_seq_one_letter_code
_entity_poly.pdbx_strand_id
1 'polypeptide(L)'
;MPIQRYKLTIAYRGSNYHGWQMQPANELWKGQAPPPGEGIPTVQETVMRAIESVVGHPVQVVGSSRTDSGVHAKGQVAHFDTDQVQIPVRGLRMAINSRLPADILIRKIEPVPETFDAIKSTISKRYQYAIWNHPDRPVFMPDLVWHRWRYLDAEAMRAAAQLLVGEHDFASFARPGHGRQHTVRTVHSCDVHWRR
;
A
#
# COMPACT_ATOMS: atom_id res chain seq x y z
N MET A 1 -18.11 21.07 15.02
CA MET A 1 -17.48 20.19 16.03
C MET A 1 -15.99 20.16 15.78
N PRO A 2 -15.12 19.94 16.79
CA PRO A 2 -13.68 19.85 16.56
C PRO A 2 -13.38 18.68 15.61
N ILE A 3 -12.47 18.89 14.66
CA ILE A 3 -12.02 17.86 13.72
C ILE A 3 -10.71 17.29 14.25
N GLN A 4 -10.61 15.95 14.28
CA GLN A 4 -9.38 15.24 14.61
C GLN A 4 -8.86 14.50 13.39
N ARG A 5 -7.58 14.73 13.05
CA ARG A 5 -6.84 13.94 12.08
C ARG A 5 -6.26 12.70 12.73
N TYR A 6 -6.47 11.54 12.13
CA TYR A 6 -5.86 10.28 12.54
C TYR A 6 -4.90 9.76 11.48
N LYS A 7 -3.72 9.34 11.92
CA LYS A 7 -2.77 8.59 11.11
C LYS A 7 -2.99 7.10 11.31
N LEU A 8 -3.03 6.37 10.20
CA LEU A 8 -3.21 4.92 10.12
C LEU A 8 -1.92 4.25 9.69
N THR A 9 -1.61 3.09 10.27
CA THR A 9 -0.66 2.11 9.72
C THR A 9 -1.43 0.87 9.31
N ILE A 10 -1.44 0.58 8.01
CA ILE A 10 -2.31 -0.41 7.37
C ILE A 10 -1.45 -1.54 6.80
N ALA A 11 -1.81 -2.78 7.10
CA ALA A 11 -1.29 -3.94 6.38
C ALA A 11 -2.39 -4.53 5.51
N TYR A 12 -2.05 -5.01 4.32
CA TYR A 12 -3.00 -5.70 3.47
C TYR A 12 -2.33 -6.69 2.52
N ARG A 13 -3.06 -7.74 2.12
CA ARG A 13 -2.74 -8.53 0.94
C ARG A 13 -3.44 -7.93 -0.26
N GLY A 14 -2.68 -7.46 -1.25
CA GLY A 14 -3.24 -6.80 -2.44
C GLY A 14 -3.87 -7.73 -3.48
N SER A 15 -3.78 -9.06 -3.31
CA SER A 15 -4.14 -10.05 -4.35
C SER A 15 -5.58 -9.92 -4.86
N ASN A 16 -6.50 -9.50 -3.98
CA ASN A 16 -7.92 -9.33 -4.30
C ASN A 16 -8.29 -7.90 -4.72
N TYR A 17 -7.29 -7.03 -4.90
CA TYR A 17 -7.50 -5.60 -5.09
C TYR A 17 -6.77 -5.06 -6.32
N HIS A 18 -7.39 -4.09 -6.98
CA HIS A 18 -6.85 -3.34 -8.11
C HIS A 18 -5.96 -2.18 -7.66
N GLY A 19 -5.16 -2.46 -6.64
CA GLY A 19 -4.22 -1.54 -6.02
C GLY A 19 -4.83 -0.76 -4.87
N TRP A 20 -4.06 0.24 -4.42
CA TRP A 20 -4.48 1.12 -3.35
C TRP A 20 -5.63 2.05 -3.78
N GLN A 21 -5.45 2.78 -4.87
CA GLN A 21 -6.25 3.95 -5.20
C GLN A 21 -7.67 3.57 -5.64
N MET A 22 -8.69 4.21 -5.05
CA MET A 22 -10.08 4.12 -5.48
C MET A 22 -10.22 4.56 -6.94
N GLN A 23 -10.90 3.74 -7.73
CA GLN A 23 -11.04 3.91 -9.18
C GLN A 23 -12.45 3.52 -9.60
N PRO A 24 -13.08 4.27 -10.53
CA PRO A 24 -14.37 3.88 -11.08
C PRO A 24 -14.24 2.56 -11.86
N ALA A 25 -15.35 1.83 -11.99
CA ALA A 25 -15.45 0.78 -12.98
C ALA A 25 -15.19 1.35 -14.38
N ASN A 26 -14.31 0.69 -15.14
CA ASN A 26 -14.03 1.06 -16.53
C ASN A 26 -14.13 -0.18 -17.43
N GLU A 27 -14.08 0.04 -18.74
CA GLU A 27 -14.25 -1.00 -19.77
C GLU A 27 -13.20 -2.13 -19.69
N LEU A 28 -12.08 -1.90 -19.01
CA LEU A 28 -11.02 -2.89 -18.82
C LEU A 28 -11.30 -3.82 -17.63
N TRP A 29 -12.33 -3.55 -16.83
CA TRP A 29 -12.75 -4.40 -15.72
C TRP A 29 -13.38 -5.69 -16.24
N LYS A 30 -12.74 -6.83 -15.96
CA LYS A 30 -13.19 -8.16 -16.37
C LYS A 30 -13.82 -8.99 -15.26
N GLY A 31 -13.92 -8.45 -14.04
CA GLY A 31 -14.58 -9.12 -12.93
C GLY A 31 -16.09 -8.85 -12.88
N GLN A 32 -16.73 -9.25 -11.78
CA GLN A 32 -18.15 -8.95 -11.57
C GLN A 32 -18.35 -7.44 -11.52
N ALA A 33 -19.36 -6.95 -12.25
CA ALA A 33 -19.71 -5.53 -12.22
C ALA A 33 -19.95 -5.11 -10.76
N PRO A 34 -19.27 -4.05 -10.27
CA PRO A 34 -19.49 -3.60 -8.91
C PRO A 34 -20.94 -3.07 -8.77
N PRO A 35 -21.49 -3.06 -7.55
CA PRO A 35 -22.82 -2.51 -7.30
C PRO A 35 -22.96 -1.07 -7.83
N PRO A 36 -24.19 -0.62 -8.15
CA PRO A 36 -24.40 0.75 -8.61
C PRO A 36 -23.80 1.78 -7.64
N GLY A 37 -22.96 2.68 -8.16
CA GLY A 37 -22.28 3.71 -7.38
C GLY A 37 -20.93 3.29 -6.80
N GLU A 38 -20.45 2.08 -7.08
CA GLU A 38 -19.19 1.54 -6.55
C GLU A 38 -18.09 1.42 -7.62
N GLY A 39 -16.83 1.49 -7.18
CA GLY A 39 -15.65 1.28 -8.01
C GLY A 39 -15.24 -0.18 -8.15
N ILE A 40 -14.16 -0.43 -8.90
CA ILE A 40 -13.49 -1.75 -8.83
C ILE A 40 -12.89 -1.94 -7.42
N PRO A 41 -12.75 -3.20 -6.94
CA PRO A 41 -12.23 -3.45 -5.59
C PRO A 41 -10.85 -2.83 -5.37
N THR A 42 -10.75 -1.88 -4.43
CA THR A 42 -9.49 -1.21 -4.07
C THR A 42 -9.34 -1.14 -2.56
N VAL A 43 -8.08 -1.08 -2.09
CA VAL A 43 -7.81 -1.02 -0.64
C VAL A 43 -8.31 0.28 -0.04
N GLN A 44 -8.12 1.42 -0.72
CA GLN A 44 -8.52 2.73 -0.21
C GLN A 44 -10.03 2.80 0.02
N GLU A 45 -10.84 2.39 -0.96
CA GLU A 45 -12.30 2.39 -0.84
C GLU A 45 -12.78 1.45 0.27
N THR A 46 -12.20 0.24 0.35
CA THR A 46 -12.52 -0.73 1.41
C THR A 46 -12.24 -0.15 2.80
N VAL A 47 -11.10 0.53 2.98
CA VAL A 47 -10.74 1.18 4.24
C VAL A 47 -11.64 2.38 4.52
N MET A 48 -11.96 3.21 3.52
CA MET A 48 -12.89 4.34 3.67
C MET A 48 -14.24 3.86 4.19
N ARG A 49 -14.88 2.90 3.51
CA ARG A 49 -16.20 2.39 3.92
C ARG A 49 -16.21 1.76 5.32
N ALA A 50 -15.13 1.06 5.69
CA ALA A 50 -14.98 0.54 7.04
C ALA A 50 -14.88 1.65 8.09
N ILE A 51 -14.25 2.78 7.77
CA ILE A 51 -14.21 3.95 8.66
C ILE A 51 -15.58 4.64 8.70
N GLU A 52 -16.19 4.90 7.55
CA GLU A 52 -17.49 5.59 7.42
C GLU A 52 -18.58 4.89 8.23
N SER A 53 -18.63 3.56 8.19
CA SER A 53 -19.58 2.77 8.98
C SER A 53 -19.29 2.73 10.48
N VAL A 54 -18.15 3.23 10.95
CA VAL A 54 -17.82 3.44 12.37
C VAL A 54 -18.16 4.86 12.79
N VAL A 55 -17.77 5.86 12.00
CA VAL A 55 -17.89 7.27 12.36
C VAL A 55 -19.24 7.88 11.93
N GLY A 56 -20.02 7.19 11.12
CA GLY A 56 -21.37 7.59 10.74
C GLY A 56 -21.45 8.71 9.71
N HIS A 57 -20.33 9.06 9.06
CA HIS A 57 -20.27 10.06 8.00
C HIS A 57 -19.22 9.70 6.94
N PRO A 58 -19.33 10.23 5.71
CA PRO A 58 -18.32 10.03 4.68
C PRO A 58 -16.94 10.53 5.11
N VAL A 59 -15.88 9.82 4.73
CA VAL A 59 -14.49 10.22 5.02
C VAL A 59 -13.62 10.14 3.78
N GLN A 60 -12.59 10.97 3.73
CA GLN A 60 -11.52 10.84 2.74
C GLN A 60 -10.27 10.25 3.39
N VAL A 61 -9.75 9.17 2.81
CA VAL A 61 -8.51 8.54 3.26
C VAL A 61 -7.40 8.85 2.27
N VAL A 62 -6.35 9.54 2.71
CA VAL A 62 -5.19 9.88 1.88
C VAL A 62 -4.03 8.98 2.26
N GLY A 63 -3.59 8.13 1.32
CA GLY A 63 -2.46 7.21 1.50
C GLY A 63 -1.11 7.83 1.12
N SER A 64 -0.04 7.46 1.83
CA SER A 64 1.32 7.93 1.57
C SER A 64 1.88 7.44 0.23
N SER A 65 1.39 6.31 -0.27
CA SER A 65 1.77 5.74 -1.56
C SER A 65 0.58 5.16 -2.30
N ARG A 66 0.64 5.18 -3.63
CA ARG A 66 -0.13 4.23 -4.43
C ARG A 66 0.64 2.90 -4.48
N THR A 67 -0.11 1.81 -4.55
CA THR A 67 0.39 0.47 -4.89
C THR A 67 -0.41 -0.04 -6.07
N ASP A 68 0.25 -0.74 -6.98
CA ASP A 68 -0.37 -1.31 -8.17
C ASP A 68 -1.24 -2.53 -7.79
N SER A 69 -2.08 -2.97 -8.74
CA SER A 69 -2.89 -4.19 -8.60
C SER A 69 -2.04 -5.38 -8.14
N GLY A 70 -2.53 -6.11 -7.13
CA GLY A 70 -1.83 -7.27 -6.56
C GLY A 70 -0.72 -6.95 -5.55
N VAL A 71 -0.22 -5.71 -5.47
CA VAL A 71 0.88 -5.37 -4.55
C VAL A 71 0.40 -5.33 -3.10
N HIS A 72 1.11 -6.00 -2.20
CA HIS A 72 0.81 -6.04 -0.76
C HIS A 72 1.48 -4.89 0.00
N ALA A 73 1.02 -4.63 1.23
CA ALA A 73 1.72 -3.75 2.16
C ALA A 73 1.77 -4.32 3.57
N LYS A 74 2.91 -4.14 4.24
CA LYS A 74 3.07 -4.47 5.67
C LYS A 74 2.72 -3.29 6.59
N GLY A 75 2.78 -2.07 6.06
CA GLY A 75 2.64 -0.82 6.82
C GLY A 75 2.48 0.40 5.91
N GLN A 76 1.49 0.36 5.03
CA GLN A 76 1.04 1.55 4.31
C GLN A 76 0.58 2.61 5.32
N VAL A 77 1.01 3.85 5.16
CA VAL A 77 0.57 4.96 6.02
C VAL A 77 -0.56 5.70 5.31
N ALA A 78 -1.59 6.07 6.05
CA ALA A 78 -2.66 6.92 5.55
C ALA A 78 -3.13 7.90 6.63
N HIS A 79 -3.93 8.88 6.26
CA HIS A 79 -4.67 9.68 7.24
C HIS A 79 -6.12 9.92 6.78
N PHE A 80 -6.97 10.24 7.76
CA PHE A 80 -8.32 10.73 7.54
C PHE A 80 -8.71 11.68 8.68
N ASP A 81 -9.77 12.46 8.44
CA ASP A 81 -10.32 13.42 9.39
C ASP A 81 -11.74 12.99 9.81
N THR A 82 -12.10 13.23 11.07
CA THR A 82 -13.44 12.97 11.60
C THR A 82 -13.77 13.93 12.74
N ASP A 83 -15.05 14.21 12.94
CA ASP A 83 -15.57 14.95 14.09
C ASP A 83 -15.97 14.05 15.28
N GLN A 84 -15.88 12.73 15.11
CA GLN A 84 -16.21 11.73 16.14
C GLN A 84 -15.09 11.55 17.16
N VAL A 85 -14.70 12.64 17.82
CA VAL A 85 -13.57 12.70 18.77
C VAL A 85 -13.79 11.98 20.09
N GLN A 86 -15.04 11.60 20.39
CA GLN A 86 -15.44 10.91 21.62
C GLN A 86 -15.13 9.40 21.60
N ILE A 87 -14.89 8.81 20.43
CA ILE A 87 -14.56 7.39 20.31
C ILE A 87 -13.11 7.20 20.78
N PRO A 88 -12.84 6.40 21.84
CA PRO A 88 -11.47 6.16 22.27
C PRO A 88 -10.64 5.53 21.14
N VAL A 89 -9.40 5.98 20.95
CA VAL A 89 -8.51 5.55 19.86
C VAL A 89 -8.42 4.03 19.69
N ARG A 90 -8.34 3.30 20.82
CA ARG A 90 -8.34 1.83 20.82
C ARG A 90 -9.68 1.25 20.32
N GLY A 91 -10.79 1.82 20.77
CA GLY A 91 -12.14 1.43 20.35
C GLY A 91 -12.36 1.69 18.86
N LEU A 92 -11.93 2.86 18.37
CA LEU A 92 -11.95 3.20 16.95
C LEU A 92 -11.18 2.18 16.11
N ARG A 93 -9.94 1.82 16.51
CA ARG A 93 -9.16 0.78 15.81
C ARG A 93 -9.87 -0.56 15.76
N MET A 94 -10.45 -0.99 16.88
CA MET A 94 -11.13 -2.29 16.99
C MET A 94 -12.39 -2.31 16.13
N ALA A 95 -13.19 -1.24 16.18
CA ALA A 95 -14.42 -1.09 15.42
C ALA A 95 -14.16 -1.03 13.90
N ILE A 96 -13.10 -0.35 13.44
CA ILE A 96 -12.72 -0.36 12.03
C ILE A 96 -12.29 -1.77 11.60
N ASN A 97 -11.39 -2.41 12.36
CA ASN A 97 -10.90 -3.75 12.02
C ASN A 97 -11.99 -4.82 12.03
N SER A 98 -13.05 -4.69 12.85
CA SER A 98 -14.16 -5.64 12.83
C SER A 98 -15.03 -5.56 11.57
N ARG A 99 -14.88 -4.49 10.78
CA ARG A 99 -15.59 -4.26 9.50
C ARG A 99 -14.70 -4.49 8.28
N LEU A 100 -13.39 -4.62 8.48
CA LEU A 100 -12.45 -4.88 7.40
C LEU A 100 -12.43 -6.38 7.04
N PRO A 101 -12.26 -6.72 5.76
CA PRO A 101 -11.98 -8.10 5.36
C PRO A 101 -10.69 -8.63 5.99
N ALA A 102 -10.56 -9.95 6.07
CA ALA A 102 -9.43 -10.62 6.75
C ALA A 102 -8.05 -10.33 6.13
N ASP A 103 -8.00 -9.82 4.90
CA ASP A 103 -6.80 -9.45 4.17
C ASP A 103 -6.43 -7.96 4.30
N ILE A 104 -7.12 -7.17 5.13
CA ILE A 104 -6.76 -5.79 5.50
C ILE A 104 -6.78 -5.62 7.03
N LEU A 105 -5.77 -4.96 7.58
CA LEU A 105 -5.65 -4.70 9.01
C LEU A 105 -5.10 -3.30 9.30
N ILE A 106 -5.83 -2.50 10.08
CA ILE A 106 -5.28 -1.30 10.74
C ILE A 106 -4.43 -1.74 11.93
N ARG A 107 -3.11 -1.79 11.75
CA ARG A 107 -2.15 -2.12 12.82
C ARG A 107 -2.13 -1.06 13.91
N LYS A 108 -2.17 0.21 13.53
CA LYS A 108 -2.09 1.35 14.44
C LYS A 108 -2.97 2.49 13.94
N ILE A 109 -3.58 3.21 14.88
CA ILE A 109 -4.26 4.48 14.66
C ILE A 109 -3.80 5.43 15.77
N GLU A 110 -3.43 6.65 15.40
CA GLU A 110 -2.91 7.66 16.33
C GLU A 110 -3.43 9.05 15.95
N PRO A 111 -3.88 9.89 16.90
CA PRO A 111 -4.19 11.28 16.61
C PRO A 111 -2.90 12.02 16.23
N VAL A 112 -3.00 12.90 15.25
CA VAL A 112 -1.89 13.72 14.76
C VAL A 112 -2.35 15.16 14.56
N PRO A 113 -1.43 16.14 14.50
CA PRO A 113 -1.79 17.51 14.14
C PRO A 113 -2.47 17.57 12.77
N GLU A 114 -3.33 18.56 12.56
CA GLU A 114 -3.98 18.83 11.26
C GLU A 114 -2.97 19.08 10.12
N THR A 115 -1.75 19.50 10.47
CA THR A 115 -0.64 19.72 9.52
C THR A 115 -0.01 18.42 9.00
N PHE A 116 -0.29 17.26 9.62
CA PHE A 116 0.21 15.98 9.14
C PHE A 116 -0.46 15.61 7.81
N ASP A 117 0.34 15.31 6.79
CA ASP A 117 -0.15 14.82 5.51
C ASP A 117 0.62 13.54 5.15
N ALA A 118 -0.09 12.44 4.95
CA ALA A 118 0.55 11.14 4.72
C ALA A 118 1.51 11.14 3.51
N ILE A 119 1.28 11.97 2.49
CA ILE A 119 2.15 12.09 1.32
C ILE A 119 3.34 13.01 1.66
N LYS A 120 3.06 14.25 2.11
CA LYS A 120 4.10 15.28 2.32
C LYS A 120 4.99 15.02 3.52
N SER A 121 4.44 14.41 4.58
CA SER A 121 5.17 14.05 5.79
C SER A 121 5.95 12.74 5.66
N THR A 122 5.88 12.04 4.52
CA THR A 122 6.69 10.83 4.29
C THR A 122 8.14 11.19 3.97
N ILE A 123 9.06 10.71 4.81
CA ILE A 123 10.52 10.95 4.64
C ILE A 123 11.12 9.95 3.65
N SER A 124 10.75 8.67 3.74
CA SER A 124 11.23 7.62 2.84
C SER A 124 10.23 6.47 2.76
N LYS A 125 10.39 5.63 1.75
CA LYS A 125 9.57 4.43 1.54
C LYS A 125 10.47 3.22 1.36
N ARG A 126 10.08 2.10 1.96
CA ARG A 126 10.79 0.83 1.81
C ARG A 126 9.90 -0.20 1.12
N TYR A 127 10.42 -0.76 0.04
CA TYR A 127 9.80 -1.88 -0.66
C TYR A 127 10.59 -3.16 -0.37
N GLN A 128 9.90 -4.30 -0.41
CA GLN A 128 10.51 -5.61 -0.29
C GLN A 128 9.95 -6.49 -1.40
N TYR A 129 10.82 -7.02 -2.24
CA TYR A 129 10.49 -8.07 -3.20
C TYR A 129 10.96 -9.41 -2.65
N ALA A 130 10.14 -10.45 -2.80
CA ALA A 130 10.48 -11.81 -2.44
C ALA A 130 10.48 -12.66 -3.72
N ILE A 131 11.56 -13.39 -3.94
CA ILE A 131 11.74 -14.27 -5.10
C ILE A 131 11.88 -15.69 -4.57
N TRP A 132 11.04 -16.59 -5.04
CA TRP A 132 11.16 -18.01 -4.79
C TRP A 132 12.00 -18.62 -5.92
N ASN A 133 13.29 -18.80 -5.66
CA ASN A 133 14.22 -19.33 -6.65
C ASN A 133 14.43 -20.84 -6.46
N HIS A 134 13.54 -21.62 -7.07
CA HIS A 134 13.52 -23.08 -6.95
C HIS A 134 12.86 -23.68 -8.21
N PRO A 135 13.24 -24.90 -8.65
CA PRO A 135 12.58 -25.57 -9.78
C PRO A 135 11.07 -25.70 -9.57
N ASP A 136 10.65 -26.13 -8.37
CA ASP A 136 9.25 -26.27 -8.01
C ASP A 136 8.60 -24.96 -7.56
N ARG A 137 7.29 -24.83 -7.83
CA ARG A 137 6.47 -23.67 -7.48
C ARG A 137 6.20 -23.56 -5.96
N PRO A 138 6.05 -22.35 -5.41
CA PRO A 138 5.77 -22.14 -4.00
C PRO A 138 4.29 -22.32 -3.66
N VAL A 139 3.88 -23.52 -3.25
CA VAL A 139 2.46 -23.87 -3.00
C VAL A 139 1.81 -23.03 -1.89
N PHE A 140 2.55 -22.64 -0.85
CA PHE A 140 2.00 -21.94 0.32
C PHE A 140 2.03 -20.40 0.22
N MET A 141 2.73 -19.85 -0.77
CA MET A 141 2.87 -18.40 -0.92
C MET A 141 2.88 -17.95 -2.39
N PRO A 142 1.98 -18.50 -3.24
CA PRO A 142 2.05 -18.31 -4.69
C PRO A 142 1.84 -16.86 -5.14
N ASP A 143 1.18 -16.05 -4.31
CA ASP A 143 0.88 -14.64 -4.56
C ASP A 143 1.83 -13.69 -3.82
N LEU A 144 2.64 -14.17 -2.87
CA LEU A 144 3.56 -13.33 -2.07
C LEU A 144 4.98 -13.26 -2.63
N VAL A 145 5.31 -14.13 -3.59
CA VAL A 145 6.66 -14.27 -4.14
C VAL A 145 6.61 -14.38 -5.65
N TRP A 146 7.67 -13.91 -6.31
CA TRP A 146 7.87 -14.20 -7.71
C TRP A 146 8.61 -15.54 -7.88
N HIS A 147 7.99 -16.52 -8.53
CA HIS A 147 8.64 -17.81 -8.80
C HIS A 147 9.63 -17.69 -9.96
N ARG A 148 10.87 -18.13 -9.72
CA ARG A 148 11.88 -18.28 -10.75
C ARG A 148 12.52 -19.67 -10.68
N TRP A 149 12.33 -20.47 -11.72
CA TRP A 149 12.92 -21.82 -11.79
C TRP A 149 14.40 -21.84 -12.19
N ARG A 150 14.88 -20.80 -12.89
CA ARG A 150 16.30 -20.67 -13.25
C ARG A 150 17.09 -20.09 -12.08
N TYR A 151 18.22 -20.70 -11.76
CA TYR A 151 19.12 -20.20 -10.71
C TYR A 151 19.48 -18.72 -10.94
N LEU A 152 19.42 -17.95 -9.86
CA LEU A 152 19.81 -16.55 -9.81
C LEU A 152 21.11 -16.42 -9.04
N ASP A 153 22.06 -15.68 -9.58
CA ASP A 153 23.28 -15.32 -8.87
C ASP A 153 23.01 -14.12 -7.95
N ALA A 154 22.74 -14.40 -6.67
CA ALA A 154 22.44 -13.33 -5.72
C ALA A 154 23.66 -12.46 -5.37
N GLU A 155 24.89 -12.95 -5.57
CA GLU A 155 26.09 -12.12 -5.36
C GLU A 155 26.21 -11.11 -6.49
N ALA A 156 26.02 -11.53 -7.73
CA ALA A 156 25.95 -10.62 -8.88
C ALA A 156 24.78 -9.62 -8.73
N MET A 157 23.60 -10.07 -8.31
CA MET A 157 22.46 -9.18 -8.03
C MET A 157 22.76 -8.19 -6.90
N ARG A 158 23.46 -8.62 -5.84
CA ARG A 158 23.85 -7.74 -4.73
C ARG A 158 24.83 -6.68 -5.21
N ALA A 159 25.84 -7.06 -5.99
CA ALA A 159 26.79 -6.11 -6.58
C ALA A 159 26.07 -5.08 -7.46
N ALA A 160 25.15 -5.51 -8.32
CA ALA A 160 24.35 -4.62 -9.15
C ALA A 160 23.42 -3.71 -8.33
N ALA A 161 22.81 -4.20 -7.25
CA ALA A 161 21.94 -3.42 -6.38
C ALA A 161 22.67 -2.24 -5.72
N GLN A 162 23.96 -2.41 -5.37
CA GLN A 162 24.75 -1.32 -4.79
C GLN A 162 24.95 -0.15 -5.76
N LEU A 163 24.97 -0.40 -7.07
CA LEU A 163 25.06 0.65 -8.09
C LEU A 163 23.82 1.56 -8.12
N LEU A 164 22.70 1.10 -7.57
CA LEU A 164 21.46 1.89 -7.49
C LEU A 164 21.44 2.84 -6.30
N VAL A 165 22.33 2.65 -5.30
CA VAL A 165 22.38 3.49 -4.10
C VAL A 165 22.91 4.88 -4.45
N GLY A 166 22.33 5.92 -3.85
CA GLY A 166 22.65 7.32 -4.14
C GLY A 166 21.59 8.00 -5.00
N GLU A 167 21.94 9.20 -5.50
CA GLU A 167 21.07 10.00 -6.36
C GLU A 167 21.34 9.68 -7.83
N HIS A 168 20.29 9.26 -8.54
CA HIS A 168 20.37 8.91 -9.96
C HIS A 168 19.11 9.36 -10.69
N ASP A 169 19.21 9.54 -12.00
CA ASP A 169 18.05 9.59 -12.87
C ASP A 169 17.54 8.18 -13.17
N PHE A 170 16.37 7.82 -12.63
CA PHE A 170 15.74 6.52 -12.82
C PHE A 170 14.78 6.46 -14.02
N ALA A 171 14.97 7.29 -15.04
CA ALA A 171 14.13 7.31 -16.25
C ALA A 171 13.93 5.91 -16.86
N SER A 172 15.01 5.12 -16.96
CA SER A 172 14.99 3.74 -17.49
C SER A 172 14.15 2.75 -16.68
N PHE A 173 13.79 3.09 -15.44
CA PHE A 173 12.95 2.28 -14.54
C PHE A 173 11.52 2.84 -14.40
N ALA A 174 11.23 3.97 -15.02
CA ALA A 174 9.92 4.61 -14.93
C ALA A 174 8.99 4.10 -16.05
N ARG A 175 7.70 3.96 -15.73
CA ARG A 175 6.69 3.79 -16.77
C ARG A 175 6.57 5.09 -17.59
N PRO A 176 6.44 5.02 -18.91
CA PRO A 176 6.12 6.20 -19.72
C PRO A 176 4.84 6.89 -19.23
N GLY A 177 4.77 8.22 -19.38
CA GLY A 177 3.56 8.98 -19.01
C GLY A 177 3.28 9.07 -17.51
N HIS A 178 4.28 8.86 -16.63
CA HIS A 178 4.09 8.87 -15.17
C HIS A 178 3.71 10.24 -14.57
N GLY A 179 3.67 11.31 -15.36
CA GLY A 179 3.17 12.64 -14.94
C GLY A 179 3.99 13.33 -13.85
N ARG A 180 5.27 12.98 -13.66
CA ARG A 180 6.16 13.64 -12.69
C ARG A 180 7.13 14.55 -13.44
N GLN A 181 7.56 15.63 -12.80
CA GLN A 181 8.49 16.60 -13.40
C GLN A 181 9.86 16.00 -13.74
N HIS A 182 10.36 15.10 -12.90
CA HIS A 182 11.62 14.38 -13.13
C HIS A 182 11.63 13.01 -12.45
N THR A 183 12.55 12.16 -12.90
CA THR A 183 12.81 10.78 -12.43
C THR A 183 14.02 10.66 -11.51
N VAL A 184 14.70 11.77 -11.21
CA VAL A 184 15.80 11.82 -10.23
C VAL A 184 15.32 11.44 -8.84
N ARG A 185 15.89 10.40 -8.24
CA ARG A 185 15.56 9.92 -6.88
C ARG A 185 16.83 9.55 -6.14
N THR A 186 16.75 9.57 -4.81
CA THR A 186 17.80 9.05 -3.93
C THR A 186 17.37 7.70 -3.38
N VAL A 187 18.15 6.65 -3.66
CA VAL A 187 18.01 5.35 -3.02
C VAL A 187 18.92 5.31 -1.80
N HIS A 188 18.32 5.23 -0.62
CA HIS A 188 19.08 5.21 0.65
C HIS A 188 19.73 3.86 0.95
N SER A 189 19.15 2.76 0.47
CA SER A 189 19.67 1.40 0.62
C SER A 189 19.04 0.48 -0.43
N CYS A 190 19.80 -0.50 -0.92
CA CYS A 190 19.32 -1.53 -1.83
C CYS A 190 20.07 -2.84 -1.59
N ASP A 191 19.47 -3.73 -0.82
CA ASP A 191 20.10 -4.97 -0.39
C ASP A 191 19.44 -6.19 -1.03
N VAL A 192 20.28 -7.16 -1.41
CA VAL A 192 19.85 -8.46 -1.93
C VAL A 192 20.50 -9.55 -1.08
N HIS A 193 19.69 -10.40 -0.48
CA HIS A 193 20.15 -11.50 0.36
C HIS A 193 19.39 -12.78 0.08
N TRP A 194 20.13 -13.88 0.09
CA TRP A 194 19.53 -15.21 0.21
C TRP A 194 18.90 -15.35 1.59
N ARG A 195 17.66 -15.83 1.63
CA ARG A 195 17.07 -16.34 2.86
C ARG A 195 17.16 -17.85 2.81
N ARG A 196 17.94 -18.42 3.71
CA ARG A 196 17.95 -19.86 3.99
C ARG A 196 16.74 -20.21 4.84
#